data_AF-A0A381SK80-F1
#
_entry.id   AF-A0A381SK80-F1
#
_cell.length_a   1.000
_cell.length_b   1.000
_cell.length_c   1.000
_cell.angle_alpha   90.00
_cell.angle_beta   90.00
_cell.angle_gamma   90.00
#
_symmetry.space_group_name_H-M   'P 1'
#
loop_
_entity.id
_entity.type
_entity.pdbx_description
1 polymer ?
#
loop_
_entity_poly.entity_id
_entity_poly.type
_entity_poly.pdbx_seq_one_letter_code
_entity_poly.pdbx_strand_id
1 'polypeptide(L)' 'MKNAISILFLSLNWAFGWLNADDAERPNVILIMVDDMGFSDLGYHGGEIDTPNLDALAKGGVRFS' A
#
# COMPACT_ATOMS: atom_id res chain seq x y z
N MET A 1 23.03 42.95 11.46
CA MET A 1 21.78 42.94 10.65
C MET A 1 21.87 42.00 9.46
N LYS A 2 22.90 42.07 8.61
CA LYS A 2 23.07 41.17 7.44
C LYS A 2 23.17 39.68 7.81
N ASN A 3 23.84 39.40 8.91
CA ASN A 3 23.99 38.08 9.52
C ASN A 3 22.67 37.49 10.08
N ALA A 4 21.83 38.30 10.70
CA ALA A 4 20.54 37.84 11.25
C ALA A 4 19.55 37.44 10.15
N ILE A 5 19.51 38.20 9.05
CA ILE A 5 18.67 37.89 7.87
C ILE A 5 19.15 36.59 7.19
N SER A 6 20.47 36.40 7.07
CA SER A 6 21.03 35.18 6.47
C SER A 6 20.74 33.92 7.28
N ILE A 7 20.75 34.01 8.61
CA ILE A 7 20.39 32.90 9.51
C ILE A 7 18.90 32.56 9.40
N LEU A 8 18.03 33.58 9.31
CA LEU A 8 16.59 33.38 9.13
C LEU A 8 16.27 32.72 7.78
N PHE A 9 16.99 33.09 6.73
CA PHE A 9 16.84 32.46 5.41
C PHE A 9 17.32 31.00 5.41
N LEU A 10 18.43 30.70 6.10
CA LEU A 10 18.93 29.33 6.25
C LEU A 10 17.98 28.47 7.08
N SER A 11 17.48 28.96 8.21
CA SER A 11 16.54 28.20 9.04
C SER A 11 15.21 27.94 8.35
N LEU A 12 14.73 28.89 7.53
CA LEU A 12 13.51 28.74 6.74
C LEU A 12 13.67 27.67 5.67
N ASN A 13 14.79 27.65 4.94
CA ASN A 13 15.07 26.61 3.93
C ASN A 13 15.17 25.21 4.54
N TRP A 14 15.73 25.11 5.74
CA TRP A 14 15.80 23.83 6.44
C TRP A 14 14.38 23.36 6.82
N ALA A 15 13.53 24.23 7.37
CA ALA A 15 12.14 23.89 7.72
C ALA A 15 11.32 23.38 6.51
N PHE A 16 11.54 23.94 5.32
CA PHE A 16 10.90 23.46 4.09
C PHE A 16 11.32 22.04 3.69
N GLY A 17 12.55 21.61 3.99
CA GLY A 17 13.02 20.25 3.69
C GLY A 17 12.35 19.17 4.56
N TRP A 18 11.98 19.50 5.80
CA TRP A 18 11.30 18.56 6.71
C TRP A 18 9.81 18.39 6.40
N LEU A 19 9.18 19.41 5.81
CA LEU A 19 7.76 19.37 5.40
C LEU A 19 7.50 18.53 4.13
N ASN A 20 8.55 18.23 3.36
CA ASN A 20 8.46 17.45 2.11
C ASN A 20 8.92 16.00 2.28
N ALA A 21 8.92 15.48 3.52
CA ALA A 21 9.02 14.04 3.73
C ALA A 21 7.69 13.39 3.33
N ASP A 22 7.49 13.22 2.02
CA ASP A 22 6.44 12.36 1.48
C ASP A 22 6.89 10.91 1.72
N ASP A 23 6.79 10.49 2.99
CA ASP A 23 6.97 9.12 3.41
C ASP A 23 5.70 8.38 2.99
N ALA A 24 5.56 8.16 1.67
CA ALA A 24 4.61 7.18 1.17
C ALA A 24 5.00 5.86 1.83
N GLU A 25 4.33 5.56 2.94
CA GLU A 25 4.65 4.40 3.78
C GLU A 25 4.75 3.20 2.87
N ARG A 26 5.93 2.57 2.86
CA ARG A 26 6.18 1.42 2.00
C ARG A 26 5.17 0.33 2.39
N PRO A 27 4.27 -0.09 1.48
CA PRO A 27 3.25 -1.05 1.84
C PRO A 27 3.90 -2.40 2.15
N ASN A 28 3.34 -3.11 3.12
CA ASN A 28 3.70 -4.51 3.34
C ASN A 28 3.11 -5.36 2.21
N VAL A 29 3.93 -6.23 1.62
CA VAL A 29 3.50 -7.14 0.54
C VAL A 29 3.45 -8.56 1.09
N ILE A 30 2.28 -9.19 1.00
CA ILE A 30 2.07 -10.60 1.34
C ILE A 30 1.74 -11.35 0.06
N LEU A 31 2.59 -12.31 -0.32
CA LEU A 31 2.34 -13.22 -1.43
C LEU A 31 1.83 -14.55 -0.87
N ILE A 32 0.60 -14.90 -1.23
CA ILE A 32 -0.01 -16.20 -0.92
C ILE A 32 -0.05 -16.98 -2.23
N MET A 33 0.57 -18.15 -2.24
CA MET A 33 0.59 -19.06 -3.38
C MET A 33 0.07 -20.42 -2.92
N VAL A 34 -0.78 -21.03 -3.75
CA VAL A 34 -1.34 -22.35 -3.50
C VAL A 34 -0.99 -23.25 -4.67
N ASP A 35 -0.56 -24.46 -4.35
CA ASP A 35 -0.22 -25.48 -5.34
C ASP A 35 -1.49 -26.14 -5.89
N ASP A 36 -1.53 -26.40 -7.20
CA ASP A 36 -2.59 -27.14 -7.91
C ASP A 36 -4.05 -26.73 -7.59
N MET A 37 -4.30 -25.47 -7.24
CA MET A 37 -5.66 -24.96 -7.02
C MET A 37 -6.39 -24.74 -8.35
N GLY A 38 -7.51 -25.42 -8.52
CA GLY A 38 -8.39 -25.29 -9.67
C GLY A 38 -9.32 -24.08 -9.59
N PHE A 39 -9.83 -23.65 -10.75
CA PHE A 39 -10.78 -22.54 -10.84
C PHE A 39 -12.09 -22.80 -10.08
N SER A 40 -12.56 -24.06 -10.09
CA SER A 40 -13.79 -24.50 -9.41
C SER A 40 -13.64 -24.66 -7.89
N ASP A 41 -12.44 -24.50 -7.34
CA ASP A 41 -12.21 -24.69 -5.91
C ASP A 41 -12.55 -23.44 -5.08
N LEU A 42 -12.81 -22.31 -5.75
CA LEU A 42 -13.05 -21.02 -5.11
C LEU A 42 -14.54 -20.64 -5.19
N GLY A 43 -15.12 -20.25 -4.05
CA GLY A 43 -16.51 -19.83 -3.92
C GLY A 43 -16.85 -18.66 -4.84
N TYR A 44 -15.98 -17.64 -4.93
CA TYR A 44 -16.18 -16.50 -5.85
C TYR A 44 -16.13 -16.85 -7.34
N HIS A 45 -15.70 -18.06 -7.70
CA HIS A 45 -15.77 -18.62 -9.06
C HIS A 45 -16.96 -19.58 -9.26
N GLY A 46 -17.86 -19.69 -8.28
CA GLY A 46 -18.99 -20.62 -8.31
C GLY A 46 -18.64 -22.03 -7.86
N GLY A 47 -17.50 -22.20 -7.16
CA GLY A 47 -17.13 -23.46 -6.52
C GLY A 47 -18.05 -23.84 -5.37
N GLU A 48 -18.11 -25.14 -5.07
CA GLU A 48 -18.94 -25.69 -3.99
C GLU A 48 -18.29 -25.55 -2.59
N ILE A 49 -16.98 -25.28 -2.56
CA ILE A 49 -16.20 -25.11 -1.33
C ILE A 49 -16.41 -23.70 -0.79
N ASP A 50 -16.79 -23.61 0.49
CA ASP A 50 -16.92 -22.32 1.18
C ASP A 50 -15.53 -21.72 1.44
N THR A 51 -15.20 -20.63 0.73
CA THR A 51 -13.91 -19.92 0.82
C THR A 51 -14.09 -18.47 1.27
N PRO A 52 -14.70 -18.20 2.44
CA PRO A 52 -15.22 -16.87 2.78
C PRO A 52 -14.14 -15.79 2.87
N ASN A 53 -12.91 -16.16 3.26
CA ASN A 53 -11.78 -15.22 3.31
C ASN A 53 -11.27 -14.85 1.92
N LEU A 54 -11.19 -15.83 1.00
CA LEU A 54 -10.77 -15.59 -0.39
C LEU A 54 -11.86 -14.81 -1.13
N ASP A 55 -13.13 -15.08 -0.84
CA ASP A 55 -14.27 -14.37 -1.41
C ASP A 55 -14.31 -12.90 -0.96
N ALA A 56 -14.00 -12.64 0.32
CA ALA A 56 -13.86 -11.28 0.84
C ALA A 56 -12.70 -10.53 0.17
N LEU A 57 -11.54 -11.18 -0.02
CA LEU A 57 -10.40 -10.60 -0.73
C LEU A 57 -10.75 -10.31 -2.20
N ALA A 58 -11.42 -11.24 -2.88
CA ALA A 58 -11.90 -11.08 -4.24
C ALA A 58 -12.90 -9.92 -4.41
N LYS A 59 -13.78 -9.72 -3.42
CA LYS A 59 -14.76 -8.62 -3.41
C LYS A 59 -14.13 -7.26 -3.07
N GLY A 60 -13.14 -7.24 -2.17
CA GLY A 60 -12.46 -6.02 -1.73
C GLY A 60 -11.26 -5.61 -2.58
N GLY A 61 -10.83 -6.46 -3.50
CA GLY A 61 -9.64 -6.28 -4.31
C GLY A 61 -9.90 -6.32 -5.81
N VAL A 62 -8.86 -6.68 -6.55
CA VAL A 62 -8.90 -6.85 -8.02
C VAL A 62 -8.72 -8.34 -8.33
N ARG A 63 -9.55 -8.84 -9.25
CA ARG A 63 -9.46 -10.20 -9.78
C ARG A 63 -8.94 -10.17 -11.21
N PHE A 64 -8.07 -11.13 -11.53
CA PHE A 64 -7.60 -11.39 -12.89
C PHE A 64 -8.21 -12.72 -13.33
N SER A 65 -9.24 -12.69 -14.17
CA SER A 65 -10.02 -13.86 -14.60
C SER A 65 -10.37 -13.77 -16.07
#